data_AF-A0A2E4KDX0-F1
#
_entry.id   AF-A0A2E4KDX0-F1
#
_cell.length_a   1.000
_cell.length_b   1.000
_cell.length_c   1.000
_cell.angle_alpha   90.00
_cell.angle_beta   90.00
_cell.angle_gamma   90.00
#
_symmetry.space_group_name_H-M   'P 1'
#
loop_
_entity.id
_entity.type
_entity.pdbx_description
1 polymer ?
#
loop_
_entity_poly.entity_id
_entity_poly.type
_entity_poly.pdbx_seq_one_letter_code
_entity_poly.pdbx_strand_id
1 'polypeptide(L)' 'MSHGLIHPFTKALYVKTEDGNIRVTDGDVEGLFRRNGSWIEGELRECDPQLCGWVGGPQIENHRVGKVQKEQ' A
#
# COMPACT_ATOMS: atom_id res chain seq x y z
N MET A 1 -7.45 -8.47 -8.79
CA MET A 1 -7.65 -7.11 -8.22
C MET A 1 -6.91 -7.05 -6.89
N SER A 2 -5.72 -6.43 -6.85
CA SER A 2 -5.03 -6.20 -5.57
C SER A 2 -5.85 -5.21 -4.75
N HIS A 3 -6.34 -5.65 -3.59
CA HIS A 3 -7.11 -4.78 -2.69
C HIS A 3 -6.14 -3.79 -2.02
N GLY A 4 -6.30 -2.50 -2.31
CA GLY A 4 -5.55 -1.41 -1.67
C GLY A 4 -6.20 -0.94 -0.37
N LEU A 5 -5.47 -0.12 0.39
CA LEU A 5 -5.98 0.53 1.61
C LEU A 5 -6.23 2.01 1.33
N ILE A 6 -7.41 2.51 1.70
CA ILE A 6 -7.76 3.93 1.61
C ILE A 6 -7.43 4.60 2.94
N HIS A 7 -6.62 5.65 2.90
CA HIS A 7 -6.27 6.42 4.09
C HIS A 7 -7.51 7.13 4.65
N PRO A 8 -7.83 6.99 5.94
CA PRO A 8 -9.12 7.42 6.49
C PRO A 8 -9.33 8.94 6.45
N PHE A 9 -8.27 9.75 6.55
CA PHE A 9 -8.38 11.22 6.53
C PHE A 9 -8.25 11.79 5.12
N THR A 10 -7.08 11.61 4.48
CA THR A 10 -6.79 12.12 3.13
C THR A 10 -7.55 11.44 1.99
N LYS A 11 -8.06 10.22 2.19
CA LYS A 11 -8.67 9.38 1.14
C LYS A 11 -7.71 8.88 0.06
N ALA A 12 -6.41 9.12 0.21
CA ALA A 12 -5.40 8.57 -0.68
C ALA A 12 -5.43 7.03 -0.66
N LEU A 13 -5.27 6.40 -1.83
CA LEU A 13 -5.25 4.96 -2.04
C LEU A 13 -3.81 4.44 -2.01
N TYR A 14 -3.55 3.43 -1.21
CA TYR A 14 -2.24 2.78 -1.07
C TYR A 14 -2.31 1.35 -1.61
N VAL A 15 -1.49 1.04 -2.62
CA VAL A 15 -1.43 -0.27 -3.27
C VAL A 15 0.00 -0.79 -3.30
N LYS A 16 0.21 -2.04 -2.85
CA LYS A 16 1.50 -2.72 -2.98
C LYS A 16 1.71 -3.18 -4.41
N THR A 17 2.83 -2.78 -5.02
CA THR A 17 3.24 -3.25 -6.36
C THR A 17 3.89 -4.64 -6.28
N GLU A 18 4.11 -5.27 -7.44
CA GLU A 18 4.79 -6.56 -7.53
C GLU A 18 6.22 -6.51 -6.97
N ASP A 19 6.93 -5.39 -7.18
CA ASP A 19 8.28 -5.14 -6.62
C ASP A 19 8.28 -4.85 -5.11
N GLY A 20 7.09 -4.78 -4.48
CA GLY A 20 6.94 -4.51 -3.05
C GLY A 20 7.06 -3.04 -2.65
N ASN A 21 7.10 -2.13 -3.62
CA ASN A 21 6.91 -0.69 -3.41
C ASN A 21 5.43 -0.35 -3.23
N ILE A 22 5.14 0.88 -2.84
CA ILE A 22 3.79 1.36 -2.55
C ILE A 22 3.46 2.47 -3.54
N ARG A 23 2.48 2.21 -4.41
CA ARG A 23 1.87 3.27 -5.22
C ARG A 23 0.81 3.95 -4.36
N VAL A 24 0.92 5.26 -4.22
CA VAL A 24 -0.03 6.11 -3.51
C VAL A 24 -0.68 7.05 -4.51
N THR A 25 -2.01 7.05 -4.55
CA THR A 25 -2.81 7.93 -5.40
C THR A 25 -3.63 8.85 -4.52
N ASP A 26 -3.54 10.16 -4.71
CA ASP A 26 -4.31 11.19 -4.00
C ASP A 26 -4.99 12.11 -5.01
N GLY A 27 -6.29 11.89 -5.25
CA GLY A 27 -7.01 12.53 -6.34
C GLY A 27 -6.40 12.17 -7.71
N ASP A 28 -5.93 13.19 -8.43
CA ASP A 28 -5.36 13.05 -9.78
C ASP A 28 -3.83 12.85 -9.79
N VAL A 29 -3.17 12.95 -8.63
CA VAL A 29 -1.70 12.79 -8.53
C VAL A 29 -1.33 11.43 -7.93
N GLU A 30 -0.20 10.89 -8.38
CA GLU A 30 0.36 9.66 -7.82
C GLU A 30 1.84 9.77 -7.52
N GLY A 31 2.29 8.91 -6.61
CA GLY A 31 3.70 8.76 -6.23
C GLY A 31 4.02 7.31 -5.90
N LEU A 32 5.25 6.91 -6.18
CA LEU A 32 5.80 5.61 -5.82
C LEU A 32 6.75 5.77 -4.65
N PHE A 33 6.53 4.96 -3.61
CA PHE A 33 7.26 5.04 -2.35
C PHE A 33 7.80 3.67 -1.95
N ARG A 34 8.94 3.65 -1.25
CA ARG A 34 9.41 2.45 -0.55
C ARG A 34 8.52 2.19 0.66
N ARG A 35 8.60 0.98 1.22
CA ARG A 35 7.88 0.57 2.44
C ARG A 35 8.12 1.47 3.67
N ASN A 36 9.24 2.19 3.71
CA ASN A 36 9.56 3.14 4.79
C ASN A 36 9.05 4.58 4.51
N GLY A 37 8.27 4.78 3.45
CA GLY A 37 7.74 6.08 3.03
C GLY A 37 8.74 6.94 2.24
N SER A 38 9.96 6.47 1.93
CA SER A 38 10.87 7.23 1.08
C SER A 38 10.38 7.27 -0.36
N TRP A 39 10.34 8.47 -0.93
CA TRP A 39 9.90 8.72 -2.30
C TRP A 39 10.85 8.10 -3.34
N ILE A 40 10.28 7.64 -4.46
CA ILE A 40 11.01 7.08 -5.61
C ILE A 40 10.73 7.93 -6.86
N GLU A 41 9.46 8.05 -7.26
CA GLU A 41 9.03 8.76 -8.47
C GLU A 41 7.57 9.25 -8.36
N GLY A 42 7.14 10.09 -9.31
CA GLY A 42 5.78 10.64 -9.40
C GLY A 42 5.62 12.10 -8.96
N GLU A 43 4.40 12.60 -9.12
CA GLU A 43 4.01 13.98 -8.78
C GLU A 43 3.75 14.14 -7.28
N LEU A 44 3.12 13.13 -6.66
CA LEU A 44 2.92 13.11 -5.21
C LEU A 44 4.25 12.83 -4.51
N ARG A 45 4.73 13.79 -3.71
CA ARG A 45 6.05 13.75 -3.04
C ARG A 45 6.01 13.30 -1.59
N GLU A 46 4.82 13.30 -0.99
CA GLU A 46 4.61 12.97 0.42
C GLU A 46 3.56 11.86 0.54
N CYS A 47 3.72 11.01 1.54
CA CYS A 47 2.76 9.98 1.91
C CYS A 47 2.83 9.75 3.42
N ASP A 48 1.88 9.00 3.97
CA ASP A 48 1.98 8.48 5.33
C ASP A 48 2.92 7.25 5.34
N PRO A 49 4.12 7.36 5.95
CA PRO A 49 5.09 6.26 6.00
C PRO A 49 4.59 5.04 6.76
N GLN A 50 3.69 5.22 7.75
CA GLN A 50 3.13 4.13 8.52
C GLN A 50 2.18 3.28 7.67
N LEU A 51 1.36 3.92 6.82
CA LEU A 51 0.53 3.20 5.86
C LEU A 51 1.36 2.47 4.81
N CYS A 52 2.44 3.08 4.32
CA CYS A 52 3.40 2.40 3.45
C CYS A 52 3.97 1.13 4.11
N GLY A 53 4.33 1.23 5.39
CA GLY A 53 4.81 0.10 6.18
C GLY A 53 3.75 -0.99 6.35
N TRP A 54 2.51 -0.60 6.62
CA TRP A 54 1.37 -1.50 6.81
C TRP A 54 1.02 -2.26 5.53
N VAL A 55 0.78 -1.53 4.43
CA VAL A 55 0.42 -2.10 3.12
C VAL A 55 1.57 -2.92 2.54
N GLY A 56 2.80 -2.48 2.73
CA GLY A 56 4.00 -3.17 2.28
C GLY A 56 4.38 -4.39 3.11
N GLY A 57 3.80 -4.53 4.31
CA GLY A 57 4.13 -5.57 5.28
C GLY A 57 3.89 -6.99 4.77
N PRO A 58 4.50 -8.00 5.42
CA PRO A 58 4.13 -9.39 5.18
C PRO A 58 2.68 -9.62 5.63
N GLN A 59 1.87 -10.25 4.78
CA GLN A 59 0.56 -10.76 5.20
C GLN A 59 0.78 -12.08 5.94
N ILE A 60 0.48 -12.09 7.23
CA ILE A 60 0.62 -13.26 8.08
C ILE A 60 -0.76 -13.88 8.26
N GLU A 61 -0.85 -15.19 8.02
CA GLU A 61 -2.09 -15.94 8.28
C GLU A 61 -2.36 -15.99 9.79
N ASN A 62 -3.57 -15.63 10.18
CA ASN A 62 -3.98 -15.76 11.57
C ASN A 62 -4.52 -17.19 11.81
N HIS A 63 -3.90 -17.91 12.75
CA HIS A 63 -4.22 -19.28 13.13
C HIS A 63 -5.70 -19.52 13.49
N ARG A 64 -6.46 -18.47 13.84
CA ARG A 64 -7.88 -18.57 14.23
C ARG A 64 -8.87 -18.41 13.09
N VAL A 65 -8.46 -17.86 11.94
CA VAL A 65 -9.36 -17.53 10.82
C VAL A 65 -9.23 -18.49 9.62
N GLY A 66 -8.45 -19.55 9.74
CA GLY A 66 -8.27 -20.52 8.67
C GLY A 66 -7.48 -19.96 7.47
N LYS A 67 -7.17 -20.82 6.50
CA LYS A 67 -6.41 -20.42 5.31
C LYS A 67 -7.25 -19.49 4.43
N VAL A 68 -6.69 -18.36 4.03
CA VAL A 68 -7.25 -17.55 2.94
C VAL A 68 -6.99 -18.33 1.65
N GLN A 69 -8.05 -18.84 1.02
CA GLN A 69 -7.91 -19.47 -0.30
C GLN A 69 -7.46 -18.40 -1.29
N LYS A 70 -6.24 -18.49 -1.80
CA LYS A 70 -5.78 -17.66 -2.92
C LYS A 70 -6.36 -18.29 -4.19
N GLU A 71 -7.37 -17.66 -4.79
CA GLU A 71 -7.79 -18.00 -6.16
C GLU A 71 -6.66 -17.66 -7.12
N GLN A 72 -6.38 -18.61 -8.02
CA GLN A 72 -5.32 -18.58 -9.04
C GLN A 72 -5.71 -17.71 -10.23
#